data_AF-A0A3M2SXY4-F1
#
_entry.id   AF-A0A3M2SXY4-F1
#
_cell.length_a   1.000
_cell.length_b   1.000
_cell.length_c   1.000
_cell.angle_alpha   90.00
_cell.angle_beta   90.00
_cell.angle_gamma   90.00
#
_symmetry.space_group_name_H-M   'P 1'
#
loop_
_entity.id
_entity.type
_entity.pdbx_description
1 polymer ?
#
loop_
_entity_poly.entity_id
_entity_poly.type
_entity_poly.pdbx_seq_one_letter_code
_entity_poly.pdbx_strand_id
1 'polypeptide(L)'
;MPVQRHSGAYKGRRIKNPLTSRTPDELDKDVQKFYERQQLDTAVDLDTLVKGARIARDPWNLSGRAVPGITAAERKAIEQEKDASFFQQSKQLKVTILTTACAAIIQ
;
A
#
# COMPACT_ATOMS: atom_id res chain seq x y z
N MET A 1 -9.46 -39.10 -35.20
CA MET A 1 -9.52 -37.62 -35.14
C MET A 1 -9.32 -37.19 -33.68
N PRO A 2 -8.18 -36.61 -33.28
CA PRO A 2 -7.95 -36.19 -31.91
C PRO A 2 -8.61 -34.83 -31.63
N VAL A 3 -9.31 -34.75 -30.50
CA VAL A 3 -10.02 -33.57 -30.00
C VAL A 3 -9.00 -32.55 -29.47
N GLN A 4 -8.89 -31.40 -30.14
CA GLN A 4 -8.07 -30.28 -29.72
C GLN A 4 -8.71 -29.61 -28.50
N ARG A 5 -8.15 -29.86 -27.32
CA ARG A 5 -8.50 -29.12 -26.10
C ARG A 5 -7.89 -27.73 -26.19
N HIS A 6 -8.73 -26.73 -26.44
CA HIS A 6 -8.36 -25.33 -26.26
C HIS A 6 -8.11 -25.06 -24.77
N SER A 7 -6.85 -25.12 -24.36
CA SER A 7 -6.40 -24.56 -23.09
C SER A 7 -6.50 -23.04 -23.16
N GLY A 8 -7.64 -22.51 -22.70
CA GLY A 8 -7.82 -21.07 -22.48
C GLY A 8 -6.86 -20.59 -21.40
N ALA A 9 -5.72 -20.06 -21.81
CA ALA A 9 -4.79 -19.38 -20.93
C ALA A 9 -5.44 -18.07 -20.44
N TYR A 10 -6.09 -18.11 -19.28
CA TYR A 10 -6.38 -16.90 -18.52
C TYR A 10 -5.03 -16.28 -18.12
N LYS A 11 -4.50 -15.41 -18.98
CA LYS A 11 -3.36 -14.56 -18.70
C LYS A 11 -3.82 -13.63 -17.59
N GLY A 12 -3.66 -14.06 -16.34
CA GLY A 12 -3.96 -13.26 -15.17
C GLY A 12 -3.25 -11.92 -15.32
N ARG A 13 -4.01 -10.86 -15.60
CA ARG A 13 -3.48 -9.50 -15.65
C ARG A 13 -2.91 -9.24 -14.27
N ARG A 14 -1.59 -9.38 -14.11
CA ARG A 14 -0.90 -8.94 -12.89
C ARG A 14 -1.31 -7.48 -12.70
N ILE A 15 -2.10 -7.22 -11.67
CA ILE A 15 -2.50 -5.87 -11.29
C ILE A 15 -1.19 -5.15 -11.00
N LYS A 16 -0.75 -4.29 -11.92
CA LYS A 16 0.42 -3.46 -11.70
C LYS A 16 0.05 -2.50 -10.58
N ASN A 17 0.91 -2.41 -9.57
CA ASN A 17 0.75 -1.43 -8.50
C ASN A 17 0.62 -0.02 -9.14
N PRO A 18 -0.52 0.66 -9.00
CA PRO A 18 -0.77 1.93 -9.68
C PRO A 18 0.16 3.05 -9.19
N LEU A 19 0.79 2.89 -8.04
CA LEU A 19 1.75 3.86 -7.50
C LEU A 19 3.10 3.80 -8.23
N THR A 20 3.42 2.71 -8.93
CA THR A 20 4.71 2.54 -9.62
C THR A 20 4.89 3.47 -10.81
N SER A 21 3.80 3.97 -11.40
CA SER A 21 3.86 4.95 -12.49
C SER A 21 4.06 6.38 -12.02
N ARG A 22 3.91 6.66 -10.71
CA ARG A 22 4.19 7.97 -10.13
C ARG A 22 5.67 8.12 -9.80
N THR A 23 6.23 9.30 -10.03
CA THR A 23 7.53 9.64 -9.48
C THR A 23 7.44 9.86 -7.96
N PRO A 24 8.55 9.74 -7.22
CA PRO A 24 8.64 10.12 -5.81
C PRO A 24 7.92 11.43 -5.44
N ASP A 25 8.23 12.51 -6.14
CA ASP A 25 7.74 13.85 -5.80
C ASP A 25 6.27 14.04 -6.18
N GLU A 26 5.83 13.40 -7.27
CA GLU A 26 4.40 13.38 -7.62
C GLU A 26 3.59 12.60 -6.59
N LEU A 27 4.11 11.48 -6.08
CA LEU A 27 3.45 10.69 -5.07
C LEU A 27 3.28 11.51 -3.78
N ASP A 28 4.32 12.21 -3.33
CA ASP A 28 4.24 13.02 -2.11
C ASP A 28 3.21 14.14 -2.26
N LYS A 29 3.16 14.81 -3.43
CA LYS A 29 2.14 15.81 -3.73
C LYS A 29 0.73 15.23 -3.79
N ASP A 30 0.57 14.05 -4.38
CA ASP A 30 -0.72 13.35 -4.44
C ASP A 30 -1.20 12.98 -3.03
N VAL A 31 -0.29 12.49 -2.18
CA VAL A 31 -0.55 12.16 -0.77
C VAL A 31 -0.90 13.41 0.04
N GLN A 32 -0.16 14.50 -0.12
CA GLN A 32 -0.44 15.76 0.56
C GLN A 32 -1.84 16.30 0.18
N LYS A 33 -2.16 16.33 -1.11
CA LYS A 33 -3.50 16.74 -1.57
C LYS A 33 -4.58 15.84 -1.02
N PHE A 34 -4.33 14.53 -0.96
CA PHE A 34 -5.28 13.59 -0.38
C PHE A 34 -5.48 13.84 1.12
N TYR A 35 -4.39 14.05 1.86
CA TYR A 35 -4.40 14.36 3.28
C TYR A 35 -5.24 15.60 3.60
N GLU A 36 -5.00 16.68 2.87
CA GLU A 36 -5.72 17.95 3.02
C GLU A 36 -7.19 17.80 2.61
N ARG A 37 -7.47 17.15 1.47
CA ARG A 37 -8.84 16.95 0.97
C ARG A 37 -9.68 16.08 1.89
N GLN A 38 -9.06 15.14 2.61
CA GLN A 38 -9.75 14.22 3.50
C GLN A 38 -9.64 14.61 4.98
N GLN A 39 -8.99 15.73 5.30
CA GLN A 39 -8.86 16.26 6.67
C GLN A 39 -8.38 15.19 7.64
N LEU A 40 -7.29 14.52 7.29
CA LEU A 40 -6.75 13.37 8.04
C LEU A 40 -5.91 13.77 9.24
N ASP A 41 -5.85 15.06 9.58
CA ASP A 41 -5.03 15.62 10.66
C ASP A 41 -5.32 15.03 12.04
N THR A 42 -6.56 14.59 12.28
CA THR A 42 -6.95 13.94 13.53
C THR A 42 -6.67 12.43 13.56
N ALA A 43 -6.39 11.81 12.41
CA ALA A 43 -6.27 10.37 12.27
C ALA A 43 -4.83 9.89 12.07
N VAL A 44 -4.02 10.65 11.33
CA VAL A 44 -2.64 10.29 11.01
C VAL A 44 -1.80 11.54 10.71
N ASP A 45 -0.51 11.50 11.01
CA ASP A 45 0.42 12.55 10.61
C ASP A 45 0.73 12.47 9.11
N LEU A 46 0.88 13.62 8.45
CA LEU A 46 1.21 13.66 7.02
C LEU A 46 2.52 12.91 6.70
N ASP A 47 3.56 13.04 7.55
CA ASP A 47 4.84 12.34 7.38
C ASP A 47 4.67 10.82 7.40
N THR A 48 3.86 10.31 8.34
CA THR A 48 3.52 8.88 8.44
C THR A 48 2.81 8.41 7.17
N LEU A 49 1.87 9.20 6.64
CA LEU A 49 1.15 8.86 5.42
C LEU A 49 2.06 8.86 4.18
N VAL A 50 3.00 9.82 4.09
CA VAL A 50 4.00 9.89 3.02
C VAL A 50 4.93 8.67 3.06
N LYS A 51 5.46 8.32 4.24
CA LYS A 51 6.28 7.11 4.42
C LYS A 51 5.52 5.85 3.98
N GLY A 52 4.27 5.71 4.43
CA GLY A 52 3.40 4.61 4.05
C GLY A 52 3.19 4.51 2.53
N ALA A 53 2.96 5.64 1.86
CA ALA A 53 2.82 5.69 0.40
C ALA A 53 4.12 5.29 -0.32
N ARG A 54 5.29 5.72 0.16
CA ARG A 54 6.60 5.33 -0.39
C ARG A 54 6.83 3.82 -0.27
N ILE A 55 6.52 3.25 0.89
CA ILE A 55 6.61 1.80 1.13
C ILE A 55 5.61 1.05 0.24
N ALA A 56 4.38 1.54 0.11
CA ALA A 56 3.37 0.92 -0.75
C ALA A 56 3.76 0.96 -2.23
N ARG A 57 4.45 2.01 -2.69
CA ARG A 57 4.95 2.14 -4.06
C ARG A 57 6.04 1.14 -4.39
N ASP A 58 7.06 1.03 -3.53
CA ASP A 58 8.18 0.10 -3.69
C ASP A 58 8.48 -0.63 -2.37
N PRO A 59 7.74 -1.71 -2.06
CA PRO A 59 7.86 -2.37 -0.76
C PRO A 59 9.22 -3.03 -0.55
N TRP A 60 10.01 -3.25 -1.61
CA TRP A 60 11.31 -3.90 -1.54
C TRP A 60 12.45 -2.92 -1.26
N ASN A 61 12.19 -1.62 -1.32
CA ASN A 61 13.20 -0.57 -1.15
C ASN A 61 12.90 0.31 0.07
N LEU A 62 13.37 -0.15 1.24
CA LEU A 62 13.25 0.57 2.51
C LEU A 62 14.48 1.43 2.83
N SER A 63 15.24 1.84 1.80
CA SER A 63 16.38 2.74 2.00
C SER A 63 15.91 4.12 2.45
N GLY A 64 16.73 4.84 3.24
CA GLY A 64 16.40 6.20 3.67
C GLY A 64 16.23 7.21 2.52
N ARG A 65 16.73 6.90 1.32
CA ARG A 65 16.47 7.68 0.09
C ARG A 65 15.08 7.39 -0.49
N ALA A 66 14.61 6.14 -0.40
CA ALA A 66 13.31 5.74 -0.91
C ALA A 66 12.17 6.11 0.06
N VAL A 67 12.41 5.93 1.36
CA VAL A 67 11.50 6.26 2.46
C VAL A 67 12.20 7.27 3.38
N PRO A 68 11.99 8.58 3.17
CA PRO A 68 12.62 9.62 3.99
C PRO A 68 12.34 9.43 5.49
N GLY A 69 13.37 9.55 6.31
CA GLY A 69 13.22 9.50 7.77
C GLY A 69 12.84 8.15 8.37
N ILE A 70 12.94 7.05 7.62
CA ILE A 70 12.73 5.70 8.15
C ILE A 70 13.81 5.35 9.18
N THR A 71 13.38 4.91 10.36
CA THR A 71 14.27 4.46 11.43
C THR A 71 14.65 2.99 11.27
N ALA A 72 15.74 2.56 11.92
CA ALA A 72 16.14 1.16 11.94
C ALA A 72 15.09 0.25 12.59
N ALA A 73 14.37 0.77 13.61
CA ALA A 73 13.31 0.04 14.28
C ALA A 73 12.09 -0.18 13.37
N GLU A 74 11.62 0.88 12.70
CA GLU A 74 10.50 0.78 11.73
C GLU A 74 10.87 -0.15 10.58
N ARG A 75 12.07 0.00 10.01
CA ARG A 75 12.55 -0.88 8.94
C ARG A 75 12.52 -2.35 9.36
N LYS A 76 13.04 -2.67 10.55
CA LYS A 76 13.05 -4.04 11.08
C LYS A 76 11.62 -4.56 11.30
N ALA A 77 10.71 -3.73 11.80
CA ALA A 77 9.31 -4.11 12.00
C ALA A 77 8.62 -4.43 10.66
N ILE A 78 8.82 -3.60 9.63
CA ILE A 78 8.25 -3.81 8.29
C ILE A 78 8.83 -5.08 7.64
N GLU A 79 10.14 -5.31 7.77
CA GLU A 79 10.79 -6.53 7.27
C GLU A 79 10.21 -7.79 7.92
N GLN A 80 9.94 -7.75 9.23
CA GLN A 80 9.29 -8.86 9.95
C GLN A 80 7.83 -9.05 9.53
N GLU A 81 7.11 -7.97 9.24
CA GLU A 81 5.70 -8.03 8.83
C GLU A 81 5.52 -8.61 7.42
N LYS A 82 6.51 -8.49 6.53
CA LYS A 82 6.49 -9.14 5.21
C LYS A 82 6.40 -10.65 5.28
N ASP A 83 7.02 -11.24 6.30
CA ASP A 83 6.98 -12.69 6.53
C ASP A 83 5.69 -13.10 7.28
N ALA A 84 4.96 -12.12 7.83
CA ALA A 84 3.67 -12.35 8.45
C ALA A 84 2.55 -12.37 7.39
N SER A 85 1.80 -13.47 7.33
CA SER A 85 0.70 -13.61 6.37
C SER A 85 -0.43 -12.63 6.72
N PHE A 86 -1.20 -12.16 5.73
CA PHE A 86 -2.42 -11.34 5.92
C PHE A 86 -3.41 -11.99 6.93
N PHE A 87 -3.35 -13.32 7.11
CA PHE A 87 -4.11 -14.05 8.12
C PHE A 87 -3.65 -13.81 9.57
N GLN A 88 -2.40 -13.39 9.79
CA GLN A 88 -1.83 -13.08 11.11
C GLN A 88 -2.11 -11.65 11.60
N GLN A 89 -2.59 -10.74 10.75
CA GLN A 89 -3.14 -9.46 11.24
C GLN A 89 -4.33 -9.71 12.18
N SER A 90 -4.39 -8.94 13.27
CA SER A 90 -5.45 -9.06 14.27
C SER A 90 -6.83 -8.86 13.64
N LYS A 91 -7.83 -9.61 14.11
CA LYS A 91 -9.22 -9.48 13.62
C LYS A 91 -9.73 -8.04 13.72
N GLN A 92 -9.28 -7.31 14.74
CA GLN A 92 -9.61 -5.91 14.96
C GLN A 92 -9.08 -5.02 13.84
N LEU A 93 -7.80 -5.14 13.45
CA LEU A 93 -7.21 -4.32 12.40
C LEU A 93 -7.92 -4.54 11.05
N LYS A 94 -8.31 -5.78 10.75
CA LYS A 94 -9.08 -6.10 9.52
C LYS A 94 -10.45 -5.45 9.49
N VAL A 95 -11.18 -5.49 10.60
CA VAL A 95 -12.50 -4.84 10.72
C VAL A 95 -12.32 -3.33 10.58
N THR A 96 -11.34 -2.73 11.26
CA THR A 96 -11.06 -1.31 11.15
C THR A 96 -10.77 -0.90 9.71
N ILE A 97 -9.86 -1.59 9.01
CA ILE A 97 -9.54 -1.30 7.61
C ILE A 97 -10.79 -1.39 6.72
N LEU A 98 -11.58 -2.46 6.88
CA LEU A 98 -12.80 -2.66 6.10
C LEU A 98 -13.83 -1.56 6.37
N THR A 99 -14.12 -1.27 7.64
CA THR A 99 -15.09 -0.25 8.04
C THR A 99 -14.67 1.14 7.58
N THR A 100 -13.39 1.50 7.74
CA THR A 100 -12.84 2.78 7.27
C THR A 100 -12.88 2.86 5.74
N ALA A 101 -12.54 1.79 5.02
CA ALA A 101 -12.63 1.77 3.56
C ALA A 101 -14.08 1.89 3.06
N CYS A 102 -15.03 1.21 3.69
CA CYS A 102 -16.46 1.34 3.37
C CYS A 102 -16.97 2.75 3.68
N ALA A 103 -16.59 3.34 4.80
CA ALA A 103 -16.95 4.71 5.15
C ALA A 103 -16.42 5.71 4.12
N ALA A 104 -15.19 5.54 3.66
CA ALA A 104 -14.57 6.41 2.65
C ALA A 104 -15.19 6.28 1.24
N ILE A 105 -15.91 5.20 0.93
CA ILE A 105 -16.63 5.02 -0.35
C ILE A 105 -18.02 5.65 -0.30
N ILE A 106 -18.64 5.70 0.89
CA ILE A 106 -20.02 6.19 1.07
C ILE A 106 -20.07 7.71 1.22
N GLN A 107 -18.94 8.36 1.55
CA GLN A 107 -18.79 9.82 1.63
C GLN A 107 -18.43 10.44 0.28
#